data_AF-A0A926H7Q0-F1
#
_entry.id   AF-A0A926H7Q0-F1
#
_cell.length_a   1.000
_cell.length_b   1.000
_cell.length_c   1.000
_cell.angle_alpha   90.00
_cell.angle_beta   90.00
_cell.angle_gamma   90.00
#
_symmetry.space_group_name_H-M   'P 1'
#
loop_
_entity.id
_entity.type
_entity.pdbx_description
1 polymer ?
#
loop_
_entity_poly.entity_id
_entity_poly.type
_entity_poly.pdbx_seq_one_letter_code
_entity_poly.pdbx_strand_id
1 'polypeptide(L)'
;LLKTRFGVHLQPFAPASQPELGSLRSVYRPETRTLHINADLSAQQRLFVLAREVGFLCLSLKNRPLTYAYVEADSFEQILNNYKASYFAGAILIRRAILIEKLTELFARDTWSNDAFGQLITDFGATPERFFYRLSNVLPRDFGIDQLFFYRINHSVGETDFHITKEMHLSRQAGPRGFIDGHYCRRWVALTILQELDGYQQRGLGQTLCRAQVSHHADADVTYFIVSVAHPFNPAAQPNPAQNNMSVSMCFVLNDALRARMRFLANPVPVPYRIVNEACEHCGIFDCQERVAAPTLLQQKRQTQVMKAAIAGLT
;
A
#
# COMPACT_ATOMS: atom_id res chain seq x y z
N LEU A 1 0.46 29.36 7.72
CA LEU A 1 -0.81 28.91 8.33
C LEU A 1 -0.65 28.55 9.80
N LEU A 2 0.12 27.51 10.17
CA LEU A 2 0.32 27.12 11.58
C LEU A 2 0.79 28.29 12.46
N LYS A 3 1.90 28.93 12.09
CA LYS A 3 2.42 30.12 12.81
C LYS A 3 1.46 31.31 12.77
N THR A 4 1.01 31.68 11.57
CA THR A 4 0.32 32.96 11.31
C THR A 4 -1.16 32.98 11.69
N ARG A 5 -1.89 31.88 11.46
CA ARG A 5 -3.34 31.80 11.68
C ARG A 5 -3.68 31.09 12.99
N PHE A 6 -2.93 30.06 13.34
CA PHE A 6 -3.22 29.21 14.50
C PHE A 6 -2.30 29.49 15.70
N GLY A 7 -1.29 30.34 15.56
CA GLY A 7 -0.36 30.66 16.64
C GLY A 7 0.44 29.46 17.14
N VAL A 8 0.69 28.47 16.28
CA VAL A 8 1.46 27.28 16.63
C VAL A 8 2.96 27.56 16.43
N HIS A 9 3.74 27.34 17.49
CA HIS A 9 5.19 27.42 17.45
C HIS A 9 5.76 26.13 16.86
N LEU A 10 6.82 26.25 16.04
CA LEU A 10 7.50 25.09 15.45
C LEU A 10 8.90 25.03 16.03
N GLN A 11 9.26 23.89 16.62
CA GLN A 11 10.60 23.66 17.16
C GLN A 11 11.14 22.33 16.61
N PRO A 12 12.37 22.29 16.08
CA PRO A 12 12.99 21.02 15.75
C PRO A 12 13.44 20.28 17.02
N PHE A 13 13.50 18.96 16.97
CA PHE A 13 14.32 18.15 17.88
C PHE A 13 15.21 17.24 17.06
N ALA A 14 16.42 16.96 17.56
CA ALA A 14 17.40 16.12 16.89
C ALA A 14 17.52 14.78 17.63
N PRO A 15 17.20 13.64 17.00
CA PRO A 15 17.41 12.31 17.57
C PRO A 15 18.83 12.08 18.08
N ALA A 16 19.86 12.66 17.44
CA ALA A 16 21.23 12.58 17.92
C ALA A 16 21.44 13.11 19.36
N SER A 17 20.64 14.09 19.76
CA SER A 17 20.66 14.66 21.12
C SER A 17 19.63 14.05 22.08
N GLN A 18 18.61 13.39 21.53
CA GLN A 18 17.49 12.78 22.27
C GLN A 18 17.11 11.45 21.60
N PRO A 19 17.95 10.41 21.73
CA PRO A 19 17.79 9.15 21.00
C PRO A 19 16.45 8.46 21.27
N GLU A 20 15.90 8.64 22.47
CA GLU A 20 14.62 8.08 22.90
C GLU A 20 13.43 8.60 22.07
N LEU A 21 13.58 9.78 21.46
CA LEU A 21 12.58 10.38 20.58
C LEU A 21 12.79 10.03 19.09
N GLY A 22 13.84 9.27 18.75
CA GLY A 22 14.23 9.00 17.37
C GLY A 22 13.15 8.31 16.53
N SER A 23 12.29 7.51 17.17
CA SER A 23 11.16 6.84 16.51
C SER A 23 10.00 7.78 16.18
N LEU A 24 9.92 8.95 16.81
CA LEU A 24 8.84 9.91 16.63
C LEU A 24 9.14 10.85 15.47
N ARG A 25 8.11 11.11 14.64
CA ARG A 25 8.20 12.17 13.61
C ARG A 25 7.85 13.55 14.16
N SER A 26 6.94 13.62 15.12
CA SER A 26 6.54 14.87 15.76
C SER A 26 5.88 14.65 17.10
N VAL A 27 5.92 15.69 17.95
CA VAL A 27 5.22 15.78 19.23
C VAL A 27 4.55 17.14 19.33
N TYR A 28 3.24 17.19 19.56
CA TYR A 28 2.50 18.42 19.80
C TYR A 28 2.25 18.60 21.30
N ARG A 29 2.58 19.78 21.83
CA ARG A 29 2.32 20.18 23.22
C ARG A 29 1.19 21.22 23.23
N PRO A 30 -0.04 20.85 23.65
CA PRO A 30 -1.17 21.77 23.69
C PRO A 30 -0.96 22.98 24.60
N GLU A 31 -0.26 22.79 25.72
CA GLU A 31 -0.06 23.78 26.77
C GLU A 31 0.74 24.98 26.26
N THR A 32 1.78 24.70 25.46
CA THR A 32 2.66 25.70 24.86
C THR A 32 2.36 25.97 23.39
N ARG A 33 1.33 25.31 22.82
CA ARG A 33 1.00 25.31 21.39
C ARG A 33 2.23 25.08 20.50
N THR A 34 3.10 24.17 20.91
CA THR A 34 4.36 23.91 20.21
C THR A 34 4.31 22.56 19.52
N LEU A 35 4.57 22.54 18.22
CA LEU A 35 4.82 21.33 17.44
C LEU A 35 6.33 21.11 17.35
N HIS A 36 6.80 20.10 18.07
CA HIS A 36 8.16 19.58 17.96
C HIS A 36 8.24 18.64 16.75
N ILE A 37 9.20 18.86 15.85
CA ILE A 37 9.36 18.10 14.61
C ILE A 37 10.75 17.48 14.58
N ASN A 38 10.83 16.19 14.25
CA ASN A 38 12.11 15.52 14.09
C ASN A 38 12.89 16.16 12.93
N ALA A 39 14.13 16.59 13.20
CA ALA A 39 14.99 17.27 12.24
C ALA A 39 15.45 16.34 11.09
N ASP A 40 15.48 15.03 11.33
CA ASP A 40 15.96 14.03 10.37
C ASP A 40 14.89 13.61 9.35
N LEU A 41 13.68 14.20 9.42
CA LEU A 41 12.62 13.92 8.47
C LEU A 41 12.96 14.43 7.07
N SER A 42 12.62 13.62 6.07
CA SER A 42 12.63 14.09 4.68
C SER A 42 11.67 15.28 4.48
N ALA A 43 11.90 16.08 3.44
CA ALA A 43 11.02 17.19 3.09
C ALA A 43 9.55 16.74 2.95
N GLN A 44 9.29 15.59 2.32
CA GLN A 44 7.95 15.04 2.16
C GLN A 44 7.33 14.58 3.49
N GLN A 45 8.12 13.97 4.37
CA GLN A 45 7.66 13.55 5.69
C GLN A 45 7.29 14.76 6.56
N ARG A 46 8.17 15.78 6.60
CA ARG A 46 7.94 17.04 7.30
C ARG A 46 6.71 17.76 6.76
N LEU A 47 6.56 17.85 5.44
CA LEU A 47 5.40 18.50 4.82
C LEU A 47 4.09 17.82 5.22
N PHE A 48 4.06 16.49 5.28
CA PHE A 48 2.88 15.75 5.73
C PHE A 48 2.58 15.94 7.22
N VAL A 49 3.61 15.94 8.08
CA VAL A 49 3.43 16.23 9.52
C VAL A 49 2.76 17.59 9.71
N LEU A 50 3.24 18.61 9.01
CA LEU A 50 2.66 19.96 9.05
C LEU A 50 1.23 19.99 8.51
N ALA A 51 0.98 19.34 7.37
CA ALA A 51 -0.35 19.25 6.76
C ALA A 51 -1.36 18.54 7.66
N ARG A 52 -0.94 17.49 8.36
CA ARG A 52 -1.76 16.76 9.34
C ARG A 52 -2.10 17.63 10.53
N GLU A 53 -1.13 18.39 11.04
CA GLU A 53 -1.37 19.32 12.15
C GLU A 53 -2.38 20.42 11.76
N VAL A 54 -2.25 20.96 10.54
CA VAL A 54 -3.26 21.88 9.99
C VAL A 54 -4.63 21.20 9.94
N GLY A 55 -4.71 19.94 9.52
CA GLY A 55 -5.95 19.19 9.45
C GLY A 55 -6.66 19.08 10.79
N PHE A 56 -5.94 18.74 11.86
CA PHE A 56 -6.54 18.71 13.19
C PHE A 56 -7.10 20.07 13.62
N LEU A 57 -6.39 21.18 13.33
CA LEU A 57 -6.79 22.52 13.72
C LEU A 57 -7.96 23.05 12.88
N CYS A 58 -7.94 22.86 11.56
CA CYS A 58 -9.00 23.28 10.65
C CYS A 58 -10.32 22.55 10.91
N LEU A 59 -10.25 21.27 11.26
CA LEU A 59 -11.41 20.42 11.55
C LEU A 59 -11.83 20.49 13.03
N SER A 60 -11.14 21.28 13.86
CA SER A 60 -11.40 21.41 15.30
C SER A 60 -11.43 20.08 16.06
N LEU A 61 -10.56 19.14 15.68
CA LEU A 61 -10.50 17.80 16.27
C LEU A 61 -9.75 17.85 17.60
N LYS A 62 -10.47 17.67 18.71
CA LYS A 62 -9.92 17.83 20.07
C LYS A 62 -9.25 16.57 20.59
N ASN A 63 -9.95 15.44 20.54
CA ASN A 63 -9.41 14.15 20.97
C ASN A 63 -8.51 13.58 19.87
N ARG A 64 -7.19 13.80 19.98
CA ARG A 64 -6.22 13.49 18.93
C ARG A 64 -4.90 13.00 19.52
N PRO A 65 -4.13 12.17 18.79
CA PRO A 65 -2.81 11.77 19.25
C PRO A 65 -1.86 12.98 19.24
N LEU A 66 -1.08 13.11 20.31
CA LEU A 66 -0.08 14.17 20.43
C LEU A 66 1.25 13.79 19.76
N THR A 67 1.47 12.51 19.47
CA THR A 67 2.66 11.98 18.80
C THR A 67 2.32 11.44 17.40
N TYR A 68 3.30 11.35 16.50
CA TYR A 68 3.12 10.74 15.17
C TYR A 68 3.34 9.22 15.17
N ALA A 69 4.20 8.69 16.05
CA ALA A 69 4.39 7.25 16.20
C ALA A 69 3.56 6.74 17.39
N TYR A 70 2.90 5.61 17.15
CA TYR A 70 1.91 4.95 18.00
C TYR A 70 2.52 4.65 19.38
N VAL A 71 2.07 5.34 20.43
CA VAL A 71 2.47 5.01 21.80
C VAL A 71 1.36 4.21 22.48
N GLU A 72 0.10 4.58 22.27
CA GLU A 72 -1.12 3.80 22.54
C GLU A 72 -2.31 4.66 22.06
N ALA A 73 -3.44 4.06 21.71
CA ALA A 73 -4.65 4.82 21.38
C ALA A 73 -5.62 4.75 22.55
N ASP A 74 -5.93 5.90 23.16
CA ASP A 74 -6.76 5.96 24.36
C ASP A 74 -8.24 5.72 24.06
N SER A 75 -8.66 5.92 22.81
CA SER A 75 -10.06 5.77 22.39
C SER A 75 -10.23 5.61 20.87
N PHE A 76 -11.37 5.06 20.46
CA PHE A 76 -11.78 5.01 19.06
C PHE A 76 -11.85 6.40 18.41
N GLU A 77 -12.33 7.41 19.14
CA GLU A 77 -12.43 8.78 18.63
C GLU A 77 -11.05 9.35 18.29
N GLN A 78 -10.03 9.07 19.11
CA GLN A 78 -8.65 9.48 18.85
C GLN A 78 -8.13 8.87 17.53
N ILE A 79 -8.41 7.59 17.30
CA ILE A 79 -8.05 6.88 16.05
C ILE A 79 -8.78 7.51 14.86
N LEU A 80 -10.09 7.73 14.97
CA LEU A 80 -10.90 8.33 13.92
C LEU A 80 -10.44 9.76 13.58
N ASN A 81 -10.12 10.57 14.59
CA ASN A 81 -9.65 11.94 14.38
C ASN A 81 -8.25 11.97 13.75
N ASN A 82 -7.36 11.04 14.14
CA ASN A 82 -6.08 10.85 13.45
C ASN A 82 -6.27 10.48 11.98
N TYR A 83 -7.23 9.61 11.67
CA TYR A 83 -7.58 9.26 10.30
C TYR A 83 -8.11 10.48 9.52
N LYS A 84 -9.06 11.24 10.08
CA LYS A 84 -9.61 12.47 9.47
C LYS A 84 -8.52 13.49 9.16
N ALA A 85 -7.60 13.75 10.09
CA ALA A 85 -6.49 14.69 9.88
C ALA A 85 -5.49 14.17 8.84
N SER A 86 -5.23 12.85 8.81
CA SER A 86 -4.36 12.23 7.80
C SER A 86 -4.98 12.26 6.40
N TYR A 87 -6.30 12.05 6.31
CA TYR A 87 -7.07 12.22 5.08
C TYR A 87 -7.00 13.67 4.60
N PHE A 88 -7.23 14.64 5.50
CA PHE A 88 -7.11 16.06 5.19
C PHE A 88 -5.73 16.39 4.62
N ALA A 89 -4.66 15.93 5.27
CA ALA A 89 -3.29 16.14 4.81
C ALA A 89 -3.09 15.57 3.39
N GLY A 90 -3.51 14.32 3.16
CA GLY A 90 -3.44 13.70 1.84
C GLY A 90 -4.22 14.48 0.78
N ALA A 91 -5.40 15.02 1.13
CA ALA A 91 -6.26 15.74 0.21
C ALA A 91 -5.71 17.10 -0.23
N ILE A 92 -4.99 17.81 0.66
CA ILE A 92 -4.38 19.10 0.33
C ILE A 92 -3.04 18.96 -0.38
N LEU A 93 -2.28 17.90 -0.08
CA LEU A 93 -0.99 17.64 -0.72
C LEU A 93 -1.18 17.03 -2.11
N ILE A 94 -2.10 16.07 -2.24
CA ILE A 94 -2.46 15.45 -3.52
C ILE A 94 -3.78 16.05 -3.99
N ARG A 95 -3.67 17.25 -4.58
CA ARG A 95 -4.80 18.07 -5.00
C ARG A 95 -5.64 17.35 -6.05
N ARG A 96 -6.95 17.22 -5.77
CA ARG A 96 -7.89 16.45 -6.60
C ARG A 96 -7.90 16.88 -8.06
N ALA A 97 -7.98 18.18 -8.33
CA ALA A 97 -8.07 18.70 -9.71
C ALA A 97 -6.86 18.27 -10.56
N ILE A 98 -5.65 18.45 -10.02
CA ILE A 98 -4.39 18.08 -10.71
C ILE A 98 -4.28 16.56 -10.84
N LEU A 99 -4.69 15.81 -9.81
CA LEU A 99 -4.67 14.35 -9.88
C LEU A 99 -5.60 13.83 -10.98
N ILE A 100 -6.80 14.39 -11.11
CA ILE A 100 -7.76 14.00 -12.17
C ILE A 100 -7.16 14.29 -13.55
N GLU A 101 -6.59 15.47 -13.75
CA GLU A 101 -5.94 15.86 -15.01
C GLU A 101 -4.83 14.85 -15.38
N LYS A 102 -3.90 14.60 -14.46
CA LYS A 102 -2.79 13.66 -14.68
C LYS A 102 -3.22 12.21 -14.89
N LEU A 103 -4.24 11.75 -14.16
CA LEU A 103 -4.80 10.42 -14.36
C LEU A 103 -5.51 10.30 -15.70
N THR A 104 -6.21 11.35 -16.14
CA THR A 104 -6.86 11.39 -17.46
C THR A 104 -5.81 11.28 -18.57
N GLU A 105 -4.72 12.05 -18.48
CA GLU A 105 -3.58 11.94 -19.41
C GLU A 105 -2.97 10.52 -19.41
N LEU A 106 -2.77 9.93 -18.24
CA LEU A 106 -2.21 8.58 -18.10
C LEU A 106 -3.14 7.53 -18.72
N PHE A 107 -4.45 7.59 -18.41
CA PHE A 107 -5.46 6.63 -18.88
C PHE A 107 -5.73 6.74 -20.38
N ALA A 108 -5.44 7.89 -20.99
CA ALA A 108 -5.55 8.10 -22.43
C ALA A 108 -4.40 7.47 -23.24
N ARG A 109 -3.34 6.94 -22.60
CA ARG A 109 -2.21 6.31 -23.29
C ARG A 109 -2.58 4.93 -23.82
N ASP A 110 -2.05 4.58 -24.99
CA ASP A 110 -2.24 3.27 -25.62
C ASP A 110 -1.37 2.17 -25.01
N THR A 111 -0.27 2.54 -24.34
CA THR A 111 0.66 1.59 -23.71
C THR A 111 0.95 1.96 -22.27
N TRP A 112 1.12 0.93 -21.44
CA TRP A 112 1.50 1.09 -20.04
C TRP A 112 2.97 1.51 -19.93
N SER A 113 3.28 2.38 -18.97
CA SER A 113 4.64 2.77 -18.64
C SER A 113 4.82 2.81 -17.12
N ASN A 114 5.69 1.92 -16.61
CA ASN A 114 6.08 1.88 -15.21
C ASN A 114 6.68 3.23 -14.77
N ASP A 115 7.53 3.82 -15.60
CA ASP A 115 8.23 5.06 -15.28
C ASP A 115 7.27 6.24 -15.23
N ALA A 116 6.29 6.31 -16.14
CA ALA A 116 5.29 7.36 -16.13
C ALA A 116 4.42 7.31 -14.86
N PHE A 117 4.04 6.11 -14.43
CA PHE A 117 3.28 5.94 -13.19
C PHE A 117 4.12 6.23 -11.95
N GLY A 118 5.37 5.77 -11.92
CA GLY A 118 6.32 6.10 -10.85
C GLY A 118 6.58 7.60 -10.75
N GLN A 119 6.74 8.28 -11.89
CA GLN A 119 6.94 9.73 -11.96
C GLN A 119 5.71 10.49 -11.46
N LEU A 120 4.50 10.03 -11.79
CA LEU A 120 3.27 10.62 -11.26
C LEU A 120 3.24 10.65 -9.73
N ILE A 121 3.70 9.58 -9.06
CA ILE A 121 3.77 9.52 -7.60
C ILE A 121 4.79 10.55 -7.09
N THR A 122 5.96 10.61 -7.73
CA THR A 122 7.05 11.55 -7.41
C THR A 122 6.63 13.00 -7.57
N ASP A 123 5.87 13.35 -8.62
CA ASP A 123 5.39 14.70 -8.91
C ASP A 123 4.51 15.25 -7.79
N PHE A 124 3.77 14.38 -7.08
CA PHE A 124 2.98 14.77 -5.91
C PHE A 124 3.78 14.81 -4.60
N GLY A 125 5.07 14.44 -4.62
CA GLY A 125 5.91 14.37 -3.43
C GLY A 125 5.35 13.45 -2.35
N ALA A 126 4.65 12.38 -2.76
CA ALA A 126 3.98 11.45 -1.86
C ALA A 126 4.75 10.13 -1.77
N THR A 127 4.60 9.42 -0.65
CA THR A 127 4.98 8.01 -0.62
C THR A 127 3.97 7.18 -1.42
N PRO A 128 4.34 6.01 -1.97
CA PRO A 128 3.42 5.17 -2.74
C PRO A 128 2.15 4.83 -1.96
N GLU A 129 2.29 4.50 -0.68
CA GLU A 129 1.15 4.24 0.21
C GLU A 129 0.16 5.42 0.26
N ARG A 130 0.65 6.65 0.47
CA ARG A 130 -0.21 7.83 0.54
C ARG A 130 -0.87 8.14 -0.80
N PHE A 131 -0.12 7.95 -1.89
CA PHE A 131 -0.65 8.13 -3.23
C PHE A 131 -1.79 7.14 -3.52
N PHE A 132 -1.61 5.86 -3.23
CA PHE A 132 -2.66 4.85 -3.40
C PHE A 132 -3.87 5.07 -2.50
N TYR A 133 -3.66 5.51 -1.25
CA TYR A 133 -4.78 5.94 -0.42
C TYR A 133 -5.55 7.11 -1.03
N ARG A 134 -4.88 8.09 -1.61
CA ARG A 134 -5.59 9.17 -2.29
C ARG A 134 -6.33 8.67 -3.51
N LEU A 135 -5.68 7.81 -4.29
CA LEU A 135 -6.22 7.24 -5.51
C LEU A 135 -7.49 6.44 -5.23
N SER A 136 -7.52 5.65 -4.15
CA SER A 136 -8.71 4.88 -3.74
C SER A 136 -9.93 5.75 -3.41
N ASN A 137 -9.73 7.03 -3.07
CA ASN A 137 -10.81 7.98 -2.81
C ASN A 137 -11.27 8.74 -4.07
N VAL A 138 -10.36 8.94 -5.03
CA VAL A 138 -10.63 9.71 -6.25
C VAL A 138 -11.19 8.82 -7.35
N LEU A 139 -10.65 7.61 -7.54
CA LEU A 139 -11.07 6.72 -8.61
C LEU A 139 -12.56 6.34 -8.61
N PRO A 140 -13.19 5.97 -7.48
CA PRO A 140 -14.62 5.65 -7.47
C PRO A 140 -15.47 6.86 -7.85
N ARG A 141 -15.15 8.03 -7.28
CA ARG A 141 -15.96 9.25 -7.44
C ARG A 141 -15.81 9.90 -8.81
N ASP A 142 -14.60 9.93 -9.34
CA ASP A 142 -14.25 10.72 -10.52
C ASP A 142 -14.15 9.90 -11.81
N PHE A 143 -13.89 8.60 -11.68
CA PHE A 143 -13.71 7.70 -12.83
C PHE A 143 -14.71 6.53 -12.83
N GLY A 144 -15.48 6.34 -11.75
CA GLY A 144 -16.39 5.20 -11.58
C GLY A 144 -15.65 3.87 -11.42
N ILE A 145 -14.40 3.90 -10.96
CA ILE A 145 -13.58 2.71 -10.73
C ILE A 145 -13.60 2.40 -9.24
N ASP A 146 -14.48 1.50 -8.82
CA ASP A 146 -14.74 1.12 -7.43
C ASP A 146 -14.37 -0.34 -7.10
N GLN A 147 -14.17 -1.19 -8.11
CA GLN A 147 -13.69 -2.56 -8.00
C GLN A 147 -12.17 -2.59 -7.83
N LEU A 148 -11.71 -2.09 -6.68
CA LEU A 148 -10.30 -1.99 -6.35
C LEU A 148 -10.01 -2.37 -4.91
N PHE A 149 -8.78 -2.81 -4.70
CA PHE A 149 -8.21 -3.05 -3.37
C PHE A 149 -6.74 -2.67 -3.39
N PHE A 150 -6.16 -2.48 -2.22
CA PHE A 150 -4.72 -2.28 -2.09
C PHE A 150 -4.20 -3.14 -0.95
N TYR A 151 -2.93 -3.53 -1.05
CA TYR A 151 -2.22 -4.19 0.03
C TYR A 151 -0.77 -3.72 0.11
N ARG A 152 -0.18 -3.90 1.29
CA ARG A 152 1.21 -3.53 1.62
C ARG A 152 1.93 -4.75 2.14
N ILE A 153 3.10 -5.04 1.57
CA ILE A 153 3.94 -6.16 1.95
C ILE A 153 5.26 -5.62 2.48
N ASN A 154 5.67 -6.11 3.64
CA ASN A 154 7.00 -5.89 4.19
C ASN A 154 7.85 -7.13 3.98
N HIS A 155 9.14 -6.91 3.72
CA HIS A 155 10.12 -7.96 3.48
C HIS A 155 11.48 -7.55 4.04
N SER A 156 12.08 -8.41 4.84
CA SER A 156 13.47 -8.27 5.27
C SER A 156 14.37 -8.92 4.22
N VAL A 157 15.36 -8.18 3.71
CA VAL A 157 16.27 -8.67 2.67
C VAL A 157 16.94 -9.97 3.14
N GLY A 158 16.85 -11.01 2.30
CA GLY A 158 17.43 -12.33 2.56
C GLY A 158 16.49 -13.35 3.20
N GLU A 159 15.30 -12.93 3.65
CA GLU A 159 14.26 -13.85 4.09
C GLU A 159 13.48 -14.42 2.88
N THR A 160 12.67 -15.46 3.11
CA THR A 160 11.70 -15.93 2.10
C THR A 160 10.28 -15.57 2.47
N ASP A 161 10.10 -14.98 3.64
CA ASP A 161 8.80 -14.72 4.23
C ASP A 161 8.34 -13.31 3.87
N PHE A 162 7.05 -13.20 3.63
CA PHE A 162 6.42 -11.97 3.21
C PHE A 162 5.14 -11.79 4.01
N HIS A 163 4.99 -10.62 4.60
CA HIS A 163 3.86 -10.32 5.45
C HIS A 163 3.03 -9.21 4.83
N ILE A 164 1.76 -9.52 4.55
CA ILE A 164 0.76 -8.47 4.28
C ILE A 164 0.53 -7.74 5.60
N THR A 165 1.02 -6.51 5.65
CA THR A 165 0.97 -5.66 6.85
C THR A 165 -0.13 -4.62 6.78
N LYS A 166 -0.83 -4.53 5.64
CA LYS A 166 -2.00 -3.68 5.45
C LYS A 166 -2.80 -4.18 4.26
N GLU A 167 -4.11 -4.21 4.40
CA GLU A 167 -5.05 -4.50 3.32
C GLU A 167 -6.28 -3.61 3.44
N MET A 168 -6.87 -3.25 2.30
CA MET A 168 -8.15 -2.54 2.24
C MET A 168 -8.86 -2.94 0.95
N HIS A 169 -10.09 -3.42 1.10
CA HIS A 169 -10.98 -3.74 -0.01
C HIS A 169 -12.10 -2.71 -0.04
N LEU A 170 -12.26 -1.98 -1.14
CA LEU A 170 -13.38 -1.05 -1.32
C LEU A 170 -14.61 -1.76 -1.89
N SER A 171 -14.40 -2.80 -2.71
CA SER A 171 -15.47 -3.64 -3.24
C SER A 171 -15.82 -4.81 -2.31
N ARG A 172 -17.07 -5.29 -2.41
CA ARG A 172 -17.51 -6.52 -1.73
C ARG A 172 -16.87 -7.79 -2.29
N GLN A 173 -16.33 -7.75 -3.51
CA GLN A 173 -15.55 -8.86 -4.07
C GLN A 173 -14.20 -8.95 -3.34
N ALA A 174 -13.96 -10.11 -2.74
CA ALA A 174 -12.74 -10.42 -2.01
C ALA A 174 -11.57 -10.52 -2.99
N GLY A 175 -10.58 -9.65 -2.83
CA GLY A 175 -9.25 -9.92 -3.35
C GLY A 175 -8.56 -11.00 -2.49
N PRO A 176 -7.34 -11.42 -2.85
CA PRO A 176 -6.55 -12.28 -1.98
C PRO A 176 -6.42 -11.61 -0.60
N ARG A 177 -6.87 -12.32 0.43
CA ARG A 177 -6.81 -11.86 1.82
C ARG A 177 -5.47 -12.23 2.44
N GLY A 178 -5.07 -11.49 3.48
CA GLY A 178 -4.02 -11.90 4.39
C GLY A 178 -4.24 -13.35 4.83
N PHE A 179 -3.27 -14.20 4.53
CA PHE A 179 -3.25 -15.59 4.98
C PHE A 179 -2.13 -15.73 6.02
N ILE A 180 -2.53 -15.92 7.27
CA ILE A 180 -1.62 -16.08 8.41
C ILE A 180 -0.82 -17.37 8.20
N ASP A 181 0.50 -17.29 8.33
CA ASP A 181 1.46 -18.39 8.15
C ASP A 181 1.39 -19.08 6.78
N GLY A 182 0.85 -18.38 5.79
CA GLY A 182 0.66 -18.87 4.43
C GLY A 182 1.75 -18.47 3.46
N HIS A 183 2.07 -19.35 2.52
CA HIS A 183 3.02 -19.04 1.46
C HIS A 183 2.32 -18.43 0.26
N TYR A 184 2.26 -17.08 0.24
CA TYR A 184 1.71 -16.33 -0.89
C TYR A 184 2.32 -16.75 -2.23
N CYS A 185 1.52 -16.66 -3.29
CA CYS A 185 1.96 -17.04 -4.62
C CYS A 185 3.17 -16.20 -5.09
N ARG A 186 4.30 -16.86 -5.34
CA ARG A 186 5.57 -16.24 -5.76
C ARG A 186 5.52 -15.58 -7.15
N ARG A 187 4.41 -15.75 -7.88
CA ARG A 187 4.15 -15.08 -9.17
C ARG A 187 3.51 -13.70 -9.04
N TRP A 188 3.26 -13.24 -7.81
CA TRP A 188 2.71 -11.91 -7.59
C TRP A 188 3.76 -10.84 -7.85
N VAL A 189 3.42 -9.86 -8.69
CA VAL A 189 4.27 -8.69 -8.94
C VAL A 189 4.70 -7.97 -7.67
N ALA A 190 3.84 -7.99 -6.63
CA ALA A 190 4.12 -7.38 -5.35
C ALA A 190 5.22 -8.05 -4.51
N LEU A 191 5.51 -9.32 -4.80
CA LEU A 191 6.61 -10.09 -4.20
C LEU A 191 7.85 -10.02 -5.09
N THR A 192 7.68 -10.26 -6.39
CA THR A 192 8.81 -10.28 -7.33
C THR A 192 9.50 -8.92 -7.43
N ILE A 193 8.76 -7.81 -7.30
CA ILE A 193 9.33 -6.46 -7.29
C ILE A 193 10.26 -6.21 -6.09
N LEU A 194 10.02 -6.87 -4.95
CA LEU A 194 10.87 -6.77 -3.76
C LEU A 194 12.19 -7.49 -4.00
N GLN A 195 12.13 -8.71 -4.53
CA GLN A 195 13.32 -9.47 -4.93
C GLN A 195 14.13 -8.74 -6.00
N GLU A 196 13.44 -8.08 -6.94
CA GLU A 196 14.08 -7.22 -7.93
C GLU A 196 14.81 -6.05 -7.25
N LEU A 197 14.15 -5.35 -6.31
CA LEU A 197 14.74 -4.24 -5.56
C LEU A 197 15.98 -4.68 -4.78
N ASP A 198 15.94 -5.84 -4.12
CA ASP A 198 17.11 -6.41 -3.40
C ASP A 198 18.31 -6.52 -4.33
N GLY A 199 18.11 -7.06 -5.54
CA GLY A 199 19.17 -7.20 -6.55
C GLY A 199 19.68 -5.87 -7.10
N TYR A 200 18.86 -4.81 -7.16
CA TYR A 200 19.35 -3.45 -7.47
C TYR A 200 20.19 -2.89 -6.33
N GLN A 201 19.72 -3.03 -5.08
CA GLN A 201 20.40 -2.50 -3.89
C GLN A 201 21.78 -3.13 -3.70
N GLN A 202 21.93 -4.43 -3.95
CA GLN A 202 23.22 -5.13 -3.93
C GLN A 202 24.22 -4.57 -4.94
N ARG A 203 23.74 -3.95 -6.04
CA ARG A 203 24.57 -3.29 -7.06
C ARG A 203 24.76 -1.79 -6.81
N GLY A 204 24.33 -1.27 -5.65
CA GLY A 204 24.36 0.16 -5.33
C GLY A 204 23.36 0.99 -6.13
N LEU A 205 22.33 0.36 -6.71
CA LEU A 205 21.30 1.00 -7.54
C LEU A 205 19.92 0.91 -6.85
N GLY A 206 19.01 1.82 -7.16
CA GLY A 206 17.58 1.68 -6.85
C GLY A 206 17.13 2.29 -5.51
N GLN A 207 16.30 3.34 -5.61
CA GLN A 207 15.55 3.90 -4.47
C GLN A 207 14.06 3.55 -4.50
N THR A 208 13.48 3.31 -5.68
CA THR A 208 12.07 2.93 -5.84
C THR A 208 11.90 2.25 -7.19
N LEU A 209 11.11 1.18 -7.23
CA LEU A 209 10.73 0.47 -8.45
C LEU A 209 9.23 0.51 -8.62
N CYS A 210 8.75 0.60 -9.86
CA CYS A 210 7.34 0.44 -10.22
C CYS A 210 7.21 -0.70 -11.23
N ARG A 211 6.29 -1.64 -11.01
CA ARG A 211 5.97 -2.72 -11.93
C ARG A 211 4.46 -2.88 -12.03
N ALA A 212 3.99 -3.39 -13.15
CA ALA A 212 2.60 -3.78 -13.32
C ALA A 212 2.50 -5.19 -13.87
N GLN A 213 1.36 -5.84 -13.58
CA GLN A 213 1.07 -7.20 -14.01
C GLN A 213 -0.44 -7.36 -14.20
N VAL A 214 -0.83 -8.11 -15.22
CA VAL A 214 -2.17 -8.68 -15.33
C VAL A 214 -2.13 -10.07 -14.72
N SER A 215 -2.83 -10.24 -13.60
CA SER A 215 -2.86 -11.46 -12.80
C SER A 215 -4.20 -12.17 -12.99
N HIS A 216 -4.18 -13.35 -13.60
CA HIS A 216 -5.36 -14.21 -13.69
C HIS A 216 -5.32 -15.27 -12.58
N HIS A 217 -6.31 -15.22 -11.68
CA HIS A 217 -6.44 -16.17 -10.57
C HIS A 217 -7.13 -17.44 -11.06
N ALA A 218 -6.35 -18.52 -11.25
CA ALA A 218 -6.83 -19.75 -11.88
C ALA A 218 -8.06 -20.38 -11.19
N ASP A 219 -8.07 -20.43 -9.85
CA ASP A 219 -9.14 -21.10 -9.12
C ASP A 219 -10.40 -20.24 -8.95
N ALA A 220 -10.25 -18.91 -9.00
CA ALA A 220 -11.36 -17.97 -8.84
C ALA A 220 -11.94 -17.48 -10.18
N ASP A 221 -11.21 -17.71 -11.28
CA ASP A 221 -11.52 -17.23 -12.62
C ASP A 221 -11.73 -15.69 -12.67
N VAL A 222 -10.90 -14.96 -11.93
CA VAL A 222 -10.91 -13.49 -11.91
C VAL A 222 -9.56 -12.96 -12.35
N THR A 223 -9.57 -11.92 -13.18
CA THR A 223 -8.37 -11.25 -13.66
C THR A 223 -8.25 -9.87 -13.04
N TYR A 224 -7.04 -9.52 -12.58
CA TYR A 224 -6.74 -8.22 -12.01
C TYR A 224 -5.62 -7.53 -12.78
N PHE A 225 -5.76 -6.22 -12.98
CA PHE A 225 -4.61 -5.36 -13.29
C PHE A 225 -4.01 -4.85 -11.97
N ILE A 226 -2.73 -5.10 -11.75
CA ILE A 226 -2.03 -4.78 -10.51
C ILE A 226 -0.85 -3.87 -10.84
N VAL A 227 -0.73 -2.76 -10.11
CA VAL A 227 0.44 -1.90 -10.13
C VAL A 227 1.07 -1.93 -8.76
N SER A 228 2.35 -2.28 -8.69
CA SER A 228 3.12 -2.38 -7.45
C SER A 228 4.31 -1.44 -7.47
N VAL A 229 4.55 -0.80 -6.33
CA VAL A 229 5.69 0.10 -6.13
C VAL A 229 6.46 -0.35 -4.91
N ALA A 230 7.74 -0.66 -5.10
CA ALA A 230 8.65 -1.10 -4.04
C ALA A 230 9.66 -0.02 -3.71
N HIS A 231 9.97 0.14 -2.42
CA HIS A 231 11.01 1.07 -1.97
C HIS A 231 11.60 0.61 -0.64
N PRO A 232 12.82 1.09 -0.27
CA PRO A 232 13.39 0.87 1.04
C PRO A 232 12.46 1.40 2.14
N PHE A 233 12.34 0.63 3.20
CA PHE A 233 11.55 0.95 4.38
C PHE A 233 12.43 0.80 5.61
N ASN A 234 12.78 1.90 6.26
CA ASN A 234 13.47 1.85 7.55
C ASN A 234 12.43 2.04 8.68
N PRO A 235 12.11 0.99 9.46
CA PRO A 235 11.39 1.19 10.70
C PRO A 235 12.31 1.96 11.66
N ALA A 236 11.87 3.14 12.12
CA ALA A 236 12.67 4.07 12.93
C ALA A 236 12.96 3.57 14.37
N ALA A 237 13.06 2.27 14.60
CA ALA A 237 13.13 1.68 15.94
C ALA A 237 13.81 0.30 15.99
N GLN A 238 14.80 0.01 15.13
CA GLN A 238 15.58 -1.23 15.26
C GLN A 238 17.09 -0.96 15.42
N PRO A 239 17.72 -1.47 16.50
CA PRO A 239 19.15 -1.25 16.80
C PRO A 239 20.09 -2.01 15.85
N ASN A 240 19.55 -2.85 14.96
CA ASN A 240 20.30 -3.52 13.91
C ASN A 240 19.38 -3.62 12.67
N PRO A 241 19.32 -2.59 11.81
CA PRO A 241 18.35 -2.58 10.72
C PRO A 241 18.79 -3.61 9.69
N ALA A 242 18.20 -4.81 9.73
CA ALA A 242 18.09 -5.59 8.51
C ALA A 242 17.51 -4.66 7.45
N GLN A 243 18.13 -4.63 6.27
CA GLN A 243 17.61 -3.83 5.17
C GLN A 243 16.19 -4.32 4.89
N ASN A 244 15.23 -3.44 5.08
CA ASN A 244 13.82 -3.76 4.94
C ASN A 244 13.30 -3.08 3.69
N ASN A 245 12.57 -3.83 2.89
CA ASN A 245 11.91 -3.33 1.70
C ASN A 245 10.39 -3.46 1.88
N MET A 246 9.67 -2.56 1.24
CA MET A 246 8.22 -2.54 1.30
C MET A 246 7.67 -2.35 -0.11
N SER A 247 6.66 -3.14 -0.45
CA SER A 247 5.86 -2.95 -1.65
C SER A 247 4.46 -2.51 -1.28
N VAL A 248 3.93 -1.58 -2.04
CA VAL A 248 2.53 -1.17 -1.97
C VAL A 248 1.94 -1.47 -3.33
N SER A 249 0.79 -2.13 -3.36
CA SER A 249 0.14 -2.52 -4.61
C SER A 249 -1.29 -2.03 -4.64
N MET A 250 -1.69 -1.46 -5.78
CA MET A 250 -3.06 -1.13 -6.11
C MET A 250 -3.55 -2.12 -7.17
N CYS A 251 -4.71 -2.71 -6.91
CA CYS A 251 -5.26 -3.80 -7.70
C CYS A 251 -6.66 -3.43 -8.18
N PHE A 252 -6.93 -3.72 -9.45
CA PHE A 252 -8.19 -3.41 -10.11
C PHE A 252 -8.75 -4.66 -10.74
N VAL A 253 -10.04 -4.95 -10.55
CA VAL A 253 -10.71 -6.01 -11.31
C VAL A 253 -10.68 -5.64 -12.78
N LEU A 254 -10.12 -6.51 -13.62
CA LEU A 254 -10.03 -6.28 -15.06
C LEU A 254 -11.35 -6.67 -15.73
N ASN A 255 -12.25 -5.70 -15.85
CA ASN A 255 -13.54 -5.82 -16.52
C ASN A 255 -13.67 -4.79 -17.67
N ASP A 256 -14.76 -4.87 -18.42
CA ASP A 256 -14.99 -3.97 -19.57
C ASP A 256 -15.09 -2.49 -19.16
N ALA A 257 -15.62 -2.21 -17.97
CA ALA A 257 -15.69 -0.85 -17.45
C ALA A 257 -14.28 -0.26 -17.22
N LEU A 258 -13.35 -1.04 -16.65
CA LEU A 258 -11.96 -0.62 -16.46
C LEU A 258 -11.26 -0.43 -17.81
N ARG A 259 -11.46 -1.35 -18.77
CA ARG A 259 -10.89 -1.26 -20.12
C ARG A 259 -11.38 -0.04 -20.89
N ALA A 260 -12.65 0.32 -20.72
CA ALA A 260 -13.21 1.54 -21.31
C ALA A 260 -12.62 2.83 -20.71
N ARG A 261 -12.07 2.77 -19.49
CA ARG A 261 -11.44 3.92 -18.83
C ARG A 261 -9.94 4.02 -19.08
N MET A 262 -9.23 2.89 -19.11
CA MET A 262 -7.77 2.83 -19.28
C MET A 262 -7.43 2.24 -20.65
N ARG A 263 -7.06 3.08 -21.62
CA ARG A 263 -6.78 2.66 -23.01
C ARG A 263 -5.66 1.63 -23.11
N PHE A 264 -4.64 1.73 -22.28
CA PHE A 264 -3.55 0.75 -22.20
C PHE A 264 -3.98 -0.63 -21.69
N LEU A 265 -5.24 -0.82 -21.28
CA LEU A 265 -5.82 -2.13 -20.99
C LEU A 265 -6.69 -2.68 -22.13
N ALA A 266 -6.71 -2.00 -23.29
CA ALA A 266 -7.28 -2.54 -24.51
C ALA A 266 -6.45 -3.74 -25.02
N ASN A 267 -7.08 -4.65 -25.76
CA ASN A 267 -6.42 -5.87 -26.22
C ASN A 267 -5.55 -5.61 -27.48
N PRO A 268 -4.31 -6.13 -27.55
CA PRO A 268 -3.62 -6.88 -26.50
C PRO A 268 -3.10 -5.95 -25.39
N VAL A 269 -3.23 -6.39 -24.13
CA VAL A 269 -2.75 -5.61 -23.00
C VAL A 269 -1.21 -5.65 -22.98
N PRO A 270 -0.49 -4.52 -23.12
CA PRO A 270 0.97 -4.45 -23.18
C PRO A 270 1.59 -4.49 -21.77
N VAL A 271 1.11 -5.39 -20.92
CA VAL A 271 1.55 -5.60 -19.53
C VAL A 271 1.77 -7.10 -19.33
N PRO A 272 2.82 -7.52 -18.59
CA PRO A 272 3.06 -8.93 -18.34
C PRO A 272 1.82 -9.65 -17.80
N TYR A 273 1.39 -10.70 -18.48
CA TYR A 273 0.30 -11.58 -18.04
C TYR A 273 0.86 -12.78 -17.28
N ARG A 274 0.26 -13.10 -16.14
CA ARG A 274 0.63 -14.23 -15.30
C ARG A 274 -0.61 -14.94 -14.77
N ILE A 275 -0.59 -16.27 -14.82
CA ILE A 275 -1.55 -17.12 -14.11
C ILE A 275 -1.03 -17.31 -12.70
N VAL A 276 -1.81 -16.87 -11.71
CA VAL A 276 -1.46 -16.82 -10.30
C VAL A 276 -2.54 -17.46 -9.45
N ASN A 277 -2.30 -17.53 -8.15
CA ASN A 277 -3.31 -17.90 -7.16
C ASN A 277 -3.06 -17.15 -5.84
N GLU A 278 -3.82 -17.44 -4.79
CA GLU A 278 -3.69 -16.78 -3.49
C GLU A 278 -2.43 -17.23 -2.73
N ALA A 279 -2.36 -18.52 -2.39
CA ALA A 279 -1.26 -19.12 -1.64
C ALA A 279 -1.02 -20.57 -2.07
N CYS A 280 0.19 -21.06 -1.87
CA CYS A 280 0.61 -22.39 -2.30
C CYS A 280 -0.27 -23.51 -1.70
N GLU A 281 -0.67 -23.39 -0.44
CA GLU A 281 -1.47 -24.36 0.31
C GLU A 281 -2.86 -24.59 -0.28
N HIS A 282 -3.42 -23.56 -0.94
CA HIS A 282 -4.73 -23.59 -1.59
C HIS A 282 -4.65 -23.83 -3.11
N CYS A 283 -3.46 -23.67 -3.70
CA CYS A 283 -3.33 -23.46 -5.14
C CYS A 283 -3.58 -24.73 -5.96
N GLY A 284 -4.57 -24.66 -6.86
CA GLY A 284 -4.89 -25.71 -7.85
C GLY A 284 -3.92 -25.88 -9.02
N ILE A 285 -2.96 -24.96 -9.20
CA ILE A 285 -1.98 -25.02 -10.31
C ILE A 285 -0.97 -26.14 -10.04
N PHE A 286 -1.08 -27.24 -10.79
CA PHE A 286 -0.32 -28.46 -10.54
C PHE A 286 1.16 -28.35 -10.94
N ASP A 287 1.45 -27.75 -12.08
CA ASP A 287 2.76 -27.62 -12.72
C ASP A 287 3.51 -26.33 -12.34
N CYS A 288 3.15 -25.72 -11.20
CA CYS A 288 3.73 -24.47 -10.73
C CYS A 288 5.19 -24.64 -10.28
N GLN A 289 6.14 -24.13 -11.06
CA GLN A 289 7.58 -24.18 -10.77
C GLN A 289 8.01 -23.24 -9.63
N GLU A 290 7.26 -22.18 -9.36
CA GLU A 290 7.55 -21.25 -8.25
C GLU A 290 6.84 -21.63 -6.93
N ARG A 291 6.28 -22.86 -6.85
CA ARG A 291 5.61 -23.36 -5.66
C ARG A 291 6.63 -23.62 -4.54
N VAL A 292 6.37 -23.03 -3.37
CA VAL A 292 7.25 -23.17 -2.19
C VAL A 292 6.64 -24.02 -1.07
N ALA A 293 5.34 -24.34 -1.15
CA ALA A 293 4.67 -25.20 -0.19
C ALA A 293 3.68 -26.16 -0.87
N ALA A 294 3.45 -27.32 -0.22
CA ALA A 294 2.50 -28.32 -0.70
C ALA A 294 1.06 -27.80 -0.60
N PRO A 295 0.14 -28.19 -1.52
CA PRO A 295 -1.25 -27.76 -1.52
C PRO A 295 -2.10 -28.51 -0.47
N THR A 296 -1.69 -28.45 0.80
CA THR A 296 -2.28 -29.22 1.92
C THR A 296 -3.76 -28.91 2.13
N LEU A 297 -4.15 -27.63 2.08
CA LEU A 297 -5.54 -27.20 2.27
C LEU A 297 -6.43 -27.58 1.08
N LEU A 298 -5.88 -27.53 -0.14
CA LEU A 298 -6.58 -28.06 -1.33
C LEU A 298 -6.81 -29.57 -1.20
N GLN A 299 -5.83 -30.33 -0.72
CA GLN A 299 -5.96 -31.77 -0.50
C GLN A 299 -7.04 -32.08 0.54
N GLN A 300 -7.03 -31.41 1.69
CA GLN A 300 -8.06 -31.56 2.74
C GLN A 300 -9.47 -31.22 2.23
N LYS A 301 -9.59 -30.16 1.41
CA LYS A 301 -10.88 -29.79 0.78
C LYS A 301 -11.38 -30.90 -0.14
N ARG A 302 -10.50 -31.47 -0.99
CA ARG A 302 -10.84 -32.59 -1.87
C ARG A 302 -11.23 -33.84 -1.11
N GLN A 303 -10.49 -34.21 -0.06
CA GLN A 303 -10.83 -35.35 0.81
C GLN A 303 -12.21 -35.18 1.45
N THR A 304 -12.50 -33.98 1.96
CA THR A 304 -13.80 -33.66 2.54
C THR A 304 -14.94 -33.76 1.51
N GLN A 305 -14.71 -33.32 0.28
CA GLN A 305 -15.69 -33.43 -0.81
C GLN A 305 -15.96 -34.89 -1.19
N VAL A 306 -14.91 -35.71 -1.31
CA VAL A 306 -15.04 -37.16 -1.58
C VAL A 306 -15.81 -37.85 -0.46
N MET A 307 -15.50 -37.54 0.80
CA MET A 307 -16.22 -38.07 1.96
C MET A 307 -17.71 -37.68 1.94
N LYS A 308 -18.03 -36.41 1.66
CA LYS A 308 -19.42 -35.95 1.55
C LYS A 308 -20.17 -36.67 0.42
N ALA A 309 -19.53 -36.86 -0.74
CA ALA A 309 -20.12 -37.58 -1.85
C ALA A 309 -20.38 -39.06 -1.51
N ALA A 310 -19.45 -39.71 -0.80
CA ALA A 310 -19.64 -41.08 -0.32
C ALA A 310 -20.80 -41.19 0.67
N ILE A 311 -20.93 -40.26 1.63
CA ILE A 311 -22.06 -40.22 2.58
C ILE A 311 -23.39 -40.05 1.86
N ALA A 312 -23.46 -39.16 0.87
CA ALA A 312 -24.68 -38.94 0.08
C ALA A 312 -25.07 -40.13 -0.79
N GLY A 313 -24.13 -41.03 -1.10
CA GLY A 313 -24.40 -42.27 -1.83
C GLY A 313 -24.86 -43.43 -0.94
N LEU A 314 -24.88 -43.26 0.39
CA LEU A 314 -25.39 -44.26 1.34
C LEU A 314 -26.89 -44.11 1.64
N THR A 315 -27.57 -43.16 1.00
CA THR A 315 -29.04 -42.95 1.02
C THR A 315 -29.66 -43.38 -0.29
#